data_AF-A0A2T5JSE1-F1
#
_entry.id   AF-A0A2T5JSE1-F1
#
_cell.length_a   1.000
_cell.length_b   1.000
_cell.length_c   1.000
_cell.angle_alpha   90.00
_cell.angle_beta   90.00
_cell.angle_gamma   90.00
#
_symmetry.space_group_name_H-M   'P 1'
#
loop_
_entity.id
_entity.type
_entity.pdbx_description
1 polymer ?
#
loop_
_entity_poly.entity_id
_entity_poly.type
_entity_poly.pdbx_seq_one_letter_code
_entity_poly.pdbx_strand_id
1 'polypeptide(L)' 'MIDRAVFDALLARYAKAPAVSSDDILFGSGLNISSIAFTEFVMDLEETTGLEIDIDDLDASIRTVGQLYDRLNPV' A
#
# COMPACT_ATOMS: atom_id res chain seq x y z
N MET A 1 -10.43 -10.06 -2.26
CA MET A 1 -9.77 -9.34 -3.37
C MET A 1 -10.00 -7.86 -3.15
N ILE A 2 -8.91 -7.11 -3.02
CA ILE A 2 -8.91 -5.66 -2.78
C ILE A 2 -9.24 -4.96 -4.09
N ASP A 3 -10.16 -4.00 -4.04
CA ASP A 3 -10.44 -3.13 -5.19
C ASP A 3 -9.28 -2.15 -5.41
N ARG A 4 -8.79 -2.05 -6.64
CA ARG A 4 -7.63 -1.22 -6.98
C ARG A 4 -7.88 0.27 -6.70
N ALA A 5 -9.07 0.78 -6.96
CA ALA A 5 -9.39 2.18 -6.73
C ALA A 5 -9.45 2.50 -5.24
N VAL A 6 -9.93 1.57 -4.42
CA VAL A 6 -9.92 1.69 -2.95
C VAL A 6 -8.48 1.73 -2.44
N PHE A 7 -7.64 0.79 -2.88
CA PHE A 7 -6.22 0.73 -2.53
C PHE A 7 -5.47 2.02 -2.91
N ASP A 8 -5.59 2.46 -4.16
CA ASP A 8 -4.89 3.65 -4.66
C ASP A 8 -5.33 4.92 -3.92
N ALA A 9 -6.64 5.07 -3.64
CA ALA A 9 -7.17 6.23 -2.92
C ALA A 9 -6.66 6.29 -1.47
N LEU A 10 -6.64 5.15 -0.78
CA LEU A 10 -6.10 5.04 0.59
C LEU A 10 -4.60 5.34 0.61
N LEU A 11 -3.82 4.71 -0.26
CA LEU A 11 -2.37 4.92 -0.30
C LEU A 11 -2.01 6.36 -0.66
N ALA A 12 -2.70 6.96 -1.63
CA ALA A 12 -2.50 8.37 -2.01
C ALA A 12 -2.74 9.32 -0.83
N ARG A 13 -3.78 9.06 -0.01
CA ARG A 13 -4.07 9.84 1.20
C ARG A 13 -2.92 9.77 2.21
N TYR A 14 -2.40 8.58 2.49
CA TYR A 14 -1.29 8.38 3.43
C TYR A 14 0.05 8.91 2.90
N ALA A 15 0.28 8.82 1.60
CA ALA A 15 1.43 9.40 0.91
C ALA A 15 1.34 10.92 0.69
N LYS A 16 0.19 11.55 1.02
CA LYS A 16 -0.11 12.96 0.74
C LYS A 16 0.09 13.31 -0.75
N ALA A 17 -0.22 12.37 -1.62
CA ALA A 17 -0.09 12.48 -3.06
C ALA A 17 -1.47 12.69 -3.70
N PRO A 18 -1.57 13.39 -4.85
CA PRO A 18 -2.84 13.53 -5.57
C PRO A 18 -3.32 12.21 -6.18
N ALA A 19 -2.39 11.32 -6.53
CA ALA A 19 -2.63 9.98 -7.05
C ALA A 19 -1.35 9.14 -6.87
N VAL A 20 -1.47 7.83 -7.04
CA VAL A 20 -0.34 6.88 -7.07
C VAL A 20 -0.36 6.08 -8.37
N SER A 21 0.82 5.70 -8.86
CA SER A 21 1.04 4.83 -10.01
C SER A 21 1.67 3.51 -9.56
N SER A 22 1.44 2.42 -10.31
CA SER A 22 2.04 1.11 -10.02
C SER A 22 3.58 1.14 -9.98
N ASP A 23 4.19 2.05 -10.73
CA ASP A 23 5.66 2.20 -10.81
C ASP A 23 6.24 3.09 -9.71
N ASP A 24 5.39 3.75 -8.91
CA ASP A 24 5.86 4.60 -7.82
C ASP A 24 6.58 3.76 -6.76
N ILE A 25 7.76 4.22 -6.34
CA ILE A 25 8.51 3.59 -5.26
C ILE A 25 7.82 3.90 -3.93
N LEU A 26 7.68 2.92 -3.04
CA LEU A 26 7.01 3.11 -1.74
C LEU A 26 7.84 3.95 -0.76
N PHE A 27 9.14 3.67 -0.65
CA PHE A 27 10.00 4.26 0.39
C PHE A 27 11.26 4.93 -0.19
N GLY A 28 11.90 5.77 0.62
CA GLY A 28 13.14 6.46 0.24
C GLY A 28 12.87 7.64 -0.68
N SER A 29 13.27 7.55 -1.95
CA SER A 29 13.08 8.63 -2.95
C SER A 29 11.72 8.58 -3.66
N GLY A 30 10.81 7.72 -3.21
CA GLY A 30 9.49 7.50 -3.81
C GLY A 30 8.37 8.33 -3.16
N LEU A 31 7.25 7.68 -2.85
CA LEU A 31 6.12 8.28 -2.15
C LEU A 31 6.56 8.88 -0.81
N ASN A 32 5.93 10.00 -0.44
CA ASN A 32 6.15 10.67 0.83
C ASN A 32 5.38 9.98 1.96
N ILE A 33 5.69 8.71 2.21
CA ILE A 33 5.06 7.89 3.25
C ILE A 33 6.12 7.46 4.27
N SER A 34 5.83 7.71 5.55
CA SER A 34 6.66 7.21 6.64
C SER A 34 6.30 5.77 6.96
N SER A 35 7.18 5.04 7.65
CA SER A 35 6.86 3.68 8.11
C SER A 35 5.62 3.64 9.01
N ILE A 36 5.39 4.68 9.83
CA ILE A 36 4.19 4.80 10.66
C ILE A 36 2.94 4.95 9.79
N ALA A 37 2.96 5.89 8.83
CA ALA A 37 1.83 6.11 7.92
C ALA A 37 1.56 4.89 7.03
N PHE A 38 2.60 4.11 6.70
CA PHE A 38 2.45 2.85 5.98
C PHE A 38 1.75 1.78 6.83
N THR A 39 2.13 1.63 8.10
CA THR A 39 1.43 0.73 9.02
C THR A 39 -0.04 1.14 9.20
N GLU A 40 -0.32 2.43 9.38
CA GLU A 40 -1.70 2.94 9.46
C GLU A 40 -2.48 2.67 8.17
N PHE A 41 -1.86 2.85 7.00
CA PHE A 41 -2.45 2.48 5.72
C PHE A 41 -2.85 1.00 5.64
N VAL A 42 -1.98 0.09 6.09
CA VAL A 42 -2.26 -1.36 6.07
C VAL A 42 -3.45 -1.67 6.98
N MET A 43 -3.47 -1.14 8.21
CA MET A 43 -4.56 -1.34 9.16
C MET A 43 -5.90 -0.81 8.63
N ASP A 44 -5.91 0.40 8.05
CA ASP A 44 -7.12 0.97 7.45
C ASP A 44 -7.61 0.14 6.24
N LEU A 45 -6.68 -0.43 5.48
CA LEU A 45 -7.00 -1.29 4.34
C LEU A 45 -7.64 -2.61 4.80
N GLU A 46 -7.12 -3.22 5.87
CA GLU A 46 -7.74 -4.39 6.52
C GLU A 46 -9.16 -4.07 6.98
N GLU A 47 -9.36 -2.96 7.71
CA GLU A 47 -10.69 -2.55 8.19
C GLU A 47 -11.66 -2.28 7.04
N THR A 48 -11.19 -1.61 5.98
CA THR A 48 -12.01 -1.25 4.82
C THR A 48 -12.43 -2.47 3.99
N THR A 49 -11.54 -3.45 3.86
CA THR A 49 -11.74 -4.62 2.99
C THR A 49 -12.25 -5.85 3.73
N GLY A 50 -12.12 -5.87 5.06
CA GLY A 50 -12.37 -7.03 5.90
C GLY A 50 -11.38 -8.18 5.69
N LEU A 51 -10.22 -7.90 5.07
CA LEU A 51 -9.16 -8.87 4.84
C LEU A 51 -8.15 -8.81 5.98
N GLU A 52 -7.55 -9.96 6.27
CA GLU A 52 -6.40 -10.08 7.17
C GLU A 52 -5.12 -9.96 6.34
N ILE A 53 -4.31 -8.95 6.64
CA ILE A 53 -3.04 -8.65 5.98
C ILE A 53 -1.91 -8.92 6.97
N ASP A 54 -1.10 -9.92 6.66
CA ASP A 54 0.12 -10.17 7.43
C ASP A 54 1.19 -9.13 7.04
N ILE A 55 1.46 -8.18 7.94
CA ILE A 55 2.45 -7.13 7.73
C ILE A 55 3.89 -7.66 7.77
N ASP A 56 4.13 -8.78 8.47
CA ASP A 56 5.46 -9.41 8.55
C ASP A 56 5.86 -10.00 7.19
N ASP A 57 4.87 -10.31 6.38
CA ASP A 57 4.97 -10.82 5.01
C ASP A 57 5.31 -9.72 3.97
N LEU A 58 5.30 -8.45 4.39
CA LEU A 58 5.66 -7.27 3.59
C LEU A 58 7.13 -6.90 3.80
N ASP A 59 8.02 -7.62 3.13
CA ASP A 59 9.46 -7.42 3.24
C ASP A 59 10.03 -6.37 2.26
N ALA A 60 11.35 -6.13 2.35
CA ALA A 60 12.07 -5.15 1.54
C ALA A 60 12.14 -5.47 0.03
N SER A 61 11.67 -6.64 -0.41
CA SER A 61 11.54 -6.98 -1.84
C SER A 61 10.40 -6.23 -2.52
N ILE A 62 9.42 -5.75 -1.74
CA ILE A 62 8.33 -4.90 -2.21
C ILE A 62 8.83 -3.46 -2.31
N ARG A 63 9.06 -3.00 -3.54
CA ARG A 63 9.64 -1.68 -3.80
C ARG A 63 8.64 -0.71 -4.38
N THR A 64 7.68 -1.19 -5.18
CA THR A 64 6.70 -0.34 -5.86
C THR A 64 5.27 -0.58 -5.37
N VAL A 65 4.40 0.41 -5.62
CA VAL A 65 2.96 0.34 -5.37
C VAL A 65 2.32 -0.88 -6.04
N GLY A 66 2.70 -1.17 -7.29
CA GLY A 66 2.21 -2.34 -8.01
C GLY A 66 2.59 -3.65 -7.34
N GLN A 67 3.85 -3.78 -6.90
CA GLN A 67 4.32 -4.98 -6.21
C GLN A 67 3.58 -5.20 -4.88
N LEU A 68 3.28 -4.12 -4.15
CA LEU A 68 2.48 -4.20 -2.94
C LEU A 68 1.06 -4.67 -3.24
N TYR A 69 0.43 -4.07 -4.24
CA TYR A 69 -0.93 -4.46 -4.65
C TYR A 69 -1.02 -5.93 -5.06
N ASP A 70 -0.04 -6.40 -5.84
CA ASP A 70 0.03 -7.80 -6.29
C ASP A 70 0.28 -8.75 -5.11
N ARG A 71 1.15 -8.36 -4.16
CA ARG A 71 1.42 -9.16 -2.95
C ARG A 71 0.19 -9.31 -2.06
N LEU A 72 -0.65 -8.28 -1.99
CA LEU A 72 -1.89 -8.28 -1.21
C LEU A 72 -3.07 -8.95 -1.96
N ASN A 73 -2.91 -9.24 -3.25
CA ASN A 73 -3.88 -9.97 -4.07
C ASN A 73 -3.22 -11.13 -4.83
N PRO A 74 -2.64 -12.12 -4.13
CA PRO A 74 -2.13 -13.30 -4.79
C PRO A 74 -3.30 -14.00 -5.52
N VAL A 75 -3.08 -14.30 -6.80
CA VAL A 75 -4.05 -14.96 -7.69
C VAL A 75 -4.47 -16.32 -7.14
#